data_AF-G4ZWT7-F1
#
_entry.id   AF-G4ZWT7-F1
#
_cell.length_a   1.000
_cell.length_b   1.000
_cell.length_c   1.000
_cell.angle_alpha   90.00
_cell.angle_beta   90.00
_cell.angle_gamma   90.00
#
_symmetry.space_group_name_H-M   'P 1'
#
loop_
_entity.id
_entity.type
_entity.pdbx_description
1 polymer ?
#
loop_
_entity_poly.entity_id
_entity_poly.type
_entity_poly.pdbx_seq_one_letter_code
_entity_poly.pdbx_strand_id
1 'polypeptide(L)'
;MNPPPISQAVRLSTSPSDLIPVNEPSDRRQQNFRPSRAQQEVHDAILAPAYIGKDGDVYMDHVRTLTTTKFLAHPAIASRLFDIEFSACDLSILHFPRFALDSQLDRSKAKAVNMRNFSSKVALPELPDKPMFSDLTEALSVLYTFAKEFFNEETRDVFVAAKDFGEQLEDFAPWSSSEVHILAFWFSNIIGAYRLAVASRARANQASGTNGPSPTRDSTRAVHKGGNDAVARQGVKRRDRKVPQEISAQVPKKDGRQLCLRYASVQGCSSKSKDRCLQSFLAHFEPAELPEAVAAYIRDTYGGVRTFAKQE
;
A
#
# COMPACT_ATOMS: atom_id res chain seq x y z
N MET A 1 39.37 -4.37 -68.65
CA MET A 1 40.56 -4.32 -67.77
C MET A 1 40.19 -3.53 -66.52
N ASN A 2 40.36 -4.19 -65.38
CA ASN A 2 40.26 -3.84 -63.95
C ASN A 2 39.72 -2.48 -63.44
N PRO A 3 38.92 -2.51 -62.36
CA PRO A 3 38.48 -1.32 -61.61
C PRO A 3 39.57 -0.79 -60.65
N PRO A 4 39.52 0.50 -60.24
CA PRO A 4 40.33 1.04 -59.15
C PRO A 4 39.70 0.81 -57.75
N PRO A 5 40.49 0.97 -56.66
CA PRO A 5 40.28 0.24 -55.41
C PRO A 5 39.45 0.97 -54.34
N ILE A 6 39.07 0.15 -53.36
CA ILE A 6 38.23 0.36 -52.17
C ILE A 6 38.81 1.43 -51.23
N SER A 7 38.00 2.43 -50.86
CA SER A 7 38.15 3.17 -49.60
C SER A 7 37.11 2.70 -48.58
N GLN A 8 37.61 2.27 -47.43
CA GLN A 8 36.83 1.80 -46.27
C GLN A 8 35.99 2.94 -45.69
N ALA A 9 34.66 2.78 -45.70
CA ALA A 9 33.75 3.57 -44.87
C ALA A 9 33.19 2.67 -43.77
N VAL A 10 33.56 3.00 -42.54
CA VAL A 10 33.07 2.43 -41.29
C VAL A 10 31.53 2.49 -41.27
N ARG A 11 30.87 1.34 -41.26
CA ARG A 11 29.43 1.24 -40.99
C ARG A 11 29.20 1.38 -39.49
N LEU A 12 28.72 2.53 -39.04
CA LEU A 12 27.98 2.63 -37.78
C LEU A 12 26.50 2.38 -38.10
N SER A 13 25.99 1.23 -37.66
CA SER A 13 24.56 0.93 -37.73
C SER A 13 23.82 1.73 -36.65
N THR A 14 22.96 2.67 -37.05
CA THR A 14 21.93 3.23 -36.17
C THR A 14 20.76 2.25 -36.10
N SER A 15 20.54 1.69 -34.91
CA SER A 15 19.42 0.79 -34.60
C SER A 15 18.10 1.58 -34.49
N PRO A 16 16.93 1.03 -34.87
CA PRO A 16 15.67 1.78 -35.02
C PRO A 16 14.94 2.11 -33.71
N SER A 17 15.60 2.11 -32.55
CA SER A 17 14.92 2.14 -31.24
C SER A 17 14.54 3.54 -30.71
N ASP A 18 14.74 4.61 -31.48
CA ASP A 18 14.53 6.00 -31.01
C ASP A 18 13.10 6.54 -31.18
N LEU A 19 12.07 5.68 -31.18
CA LEU A 19 10.67 6.14 -31.16
C LEU A 19 9.87 5.48 -30.03
N ILE A 20 10.09 5.94 -28.80
CA ILE A 20 9.10 5.78 -27.72
C ILE A 20 8.56 7.17 -27.38
N PRO A 21 7.23 7.42 -27.50
CA PRO A 21 6.64 8.68 -27.08
C PRO A 21 6.83 8.85 -25.57
N VAL A 22 7.33 10.02 -25.16
CA VAL A 22 7.44 10.43 -23.76
C VAL A 22 6.04 10.59 -23.20
N ASN A 23 5.57 9.60 -22.44
CA ASN A 23 4.33 9.71 -21.67
C ASN A 23 4.55 10.73 -20.53
N GLU A 24 3.61 11.67 -20.38
CA GLU A 24 3.70 12.74 -19.38
C GLU A 24 3.91 12.24 -17.93
N PRO A 25 4.64 12.99 -17.09
CA PRO A 25 5.07 12.56 -15.75
C PRO A 25 3.95 12.47 -14.69
N SER A 26 2.72 12.84 -15.03
CA SER A 26 1.54 12.83 -14.15
C SER A 26 0.97 11.41 -13.96
N ASP A 27 0.95 10.58 -15.00
CA ASP A 27 0.36 9.24 -14.95
C ASP A 27 1.21 8.21 -14.20
N ARG A 28 2.54 8.33 -14.25
CA ARG A 28 3.44 7.42 -13.51
C ARG A 28 3.21 7.49 -12.00
N ARG A 29 2.85 8.65 -11.46
CA ARG A 29 2.61 8.83 -10.02
C ARG A 29 1.37 8.11 -9.49
N GLN A 30 0.40 7.81 -10.35
CA GLN A 30 -0.85 7.11 -9.97
C GLN A 30 -0.74 5.58 -10.08
N GLN A 31 0.27 5.06 -10.79
CA GLN A 31 0.43 3.63 -11.05
C GLN A 31 1.36 2.93 -10.07
N ASN A 32 2.31 3.64 -9.46
CA ASN A 32 3.23 3.09 -8.46
C ASN A 32 2.51 2.68 -7.17
N PHE A 33 3.06 1.66 -6.50
CA PHE A 33 2.51 1.23 -5.22
C PHE A 33 2.83 2.27 -4.15
N ARG A 34 1.79 2.79 -3.49
CA ARG A 34 1.93 3.77 -2.42
C ARG A 34 1.05 3.36 -1.25
N PRO A 35 1.57 2.54 -0.31
CA PRO A 35 0.81 2.16 0.85
C PRO A 35 0.51 3.39 1.71
N SER A 36 -0.67 3.41 2.31
CA SER A 36 -1.01 4.40 3.33
C SER A 36 -0.14 4.20 4.58
N ARG A 37 -0.04 5.21 5.44
CA ARG A 37 0.69 5.09 6.71
C ARG A 37 0.17 3.93 7.56
N ALA A 38 -1.14 3.72 7.61
CA ALA A 38 -1.73 2.62 8.39
C ALA A 38 -1.36 1.24 7.81
N GLN A 39 -1.33 1.12 6.48
CA GLN A 39 -0.88 -0.11 5.81
C GLN A 39 0.61 -0.34 6.08
N GLN A 40 1.44 0.71 6.02
CA GLN A 40 2.87 0.60 6.32
C GLN A 40 3.13 0.18 7.77
N GLU A 41 2.40 0.75 8.73
CA GLU A 41 2.54 0.40 10.15
C GLU A 41 2.22 -1.08 10.43
N VAL A 42 1.20 -1.62 9.77
CA VAL A 42 0.88 -3.06 9.87
C VAL A 42 1.94 -3.89 9.15
N HIS A 43 2.29 -3.51 7.91
CA HIS A 43 3.31 -4.20 7.12
C HIS A 43 4.61 -4.34 7.89
N ASP A 44 5.14 -3.25 8.45
CA ASP A 44 6.39 -3.25 9.23
C ASP A 44 6.32 -4.18 10.45
N ALA A 45 5.13 -4.39 11.01
CA ALA A 45 4.91 -5.26 12.17
C ALA A 45 4.79 -6.76 11.82
N ILE A 46 4.46 -7.10 10.58
CA ILE A 46 4.26 -8.50 10.12
C ILE A 46 5.40 -9.01 9.23
N LEU A 47 6.25 -8.11 8.73
CA LEU A 47 7.26 -8.41 7.72
C LEU A 47 8.40 -9.26 8.26
N ALA A 48 8.89 -10.19 7.43
CA ALA A 48 10.09 -10.95 7.75
C ALA A 48 11.33 -10.03 7.85
N PRO A 49 12.31 -10.32 8.73
CA PRO A 49 13.50 -9.50 8.92
C PRO A 49 14.27 -9.18 7.63
N ALA A 50 14.29 -10.12 6.68
CA ALA A 50 14.97 -9.98 5.39
C ALA A 50 14.39 -8.88 4.47
N TYR A 51 13.20 -8.36 4.79
CA TYR A 51 12.49 -7.36 3.98
C TYR A 51 12.31 -6.02 4.69
N ILE A 52 12.67 -5.92 5.98
CA ILE A 52 12.55 -4.68 6.77
C ILE A 52 13.30 -3.53 6.10
N GLY A 53 12.63 -2.38 5.96
CA GLY A 53 13.20 -1.16 5.41
C GLY A 53 13.42 -1.16 3.89
N LYS A 54 13.01 -2.22 3.18
CA LYS A 54 12.95 -2.20 1.71
C LYS A 54 11.83 -1.28 1.25
N ASP A 55 12.06 -0.62 0.12
CA ASP A 55 11.04 0.22 -0.52
C ASP A 55 9.84 -0.63 -0.99
N GLY A 56 8.63 -0.06 -0.94
CA GLY A 56 7.40 -0.76 -1.31
C GLY A 56 7.37 -1.25 -2.76
N ASP A 57 7.94 -0.50 -3.71
CA ASP A 57 8.02 -0.94 -5.11
C ASP A 57 9.01 -2.12 -5.24
N VAL A 58 10.09 -2.14 -4.46
CA VAL A 58 11.05 -3.26 -4.40
C VAL A 58 10.44 -4.51 -3.77
N TYR A 59 9.67 -4.35 -2.69
CA TYR A 59 8.91 -5.46 -2.09
C TYR A 59 7.94 -6.07 -3.11
N MET A 60 7.20 -5.23 -3.83
CA MET A 60 6.26 -5.68 -4.86
C MET A 60 6.93 -6.38 -6.04
N ASP A 61 8.16 -6.01 -6.38
CA ASP A 61 8.94 -6.71 -7.39
C ASP A 61 9.34 -8.12 -6.92
N HIS A 62 9.77 -8.26 -5.66
CA HIS A 62 10.02 -9.58 -5.06
C HIS A 62 8.76 -10.45 -5.03
N VAL A 63 7.61 -9.89 -4.62
CA VAL A 63 6.33 -10.62 -4.62
C VAL A 63 6.01 -11.19 -5.99
N ARG A 64 6.33 -10.47 -7.08
CA ARG A 64 6.04 -10.96 -8.44
C ARG A 64 7.05 -11.95 -9.00
N THR A 65 8.31 -11.84 -8.58
CA THR A 65 9.44 -12.53 -9.23
C THR A 65 9.89 -13.77 -8.47
N LEU A 66 9.68 -13.82 -7.14
CA LEU A 66 10.11 -14.95 -6.34
C LEU A 66 9.24 -16.18 -6.60
N THR A 67 9.91 -17.33 -6.70
CA THR A 67 9.27 -18.62 -6.98
C THR A 67 8.40 -19.12 -5.84
N THR A 68 8.52 -18.55 -4.64
CA THR A 68 7.67 -18.81 -3.46
C THR A 68 6.27 -18.22 -3.63
N THR A 69 6.09 -17.21 -4.48
CA THR A 69 4.77 -16.71 -4.86
C THR A 69 4.10 -17.68 -5.83
N LYS A 70 3.41 -18.68 -5.27
CA LYS A 70 2.73 -19.74 -6.02
C LYS A 70 1.32 -19.35 -6.47
N PHE A 71 0.99 -18.07 -6.54
CA PHE A 71 -0.29 -17.55 -7.05
C PHE A 71 -0.02 -16.41 -8.04
N LEU A 72 -1.05 -15.98 -8.78
CA LEU A 72 -0.91 -14.77 -9.58
C LEU A 72 -0.82 -13.55 -8.66
N ALA A 73 0.35 -12.90 -8.63
CA ALA A 73 0.56 -11.59 -7.99
C ALA A 73 -0.17 -10.44 -8.70
N HIS A 74 -1.49 -10.58 -8.89
CA HIS A 74 -2.36 -9.56 -9.46
C HIS A 74 -2.23 -8.28 -8.63
N PRO A 75 -2.15 -7.08 -9.24
CA PRO A 75 -1.88 -5.85 -8.49
C PRO A 75 -2.83 -5.63 -7.32
N ALA A 76 -4.13 -5.89 -7.52
CA ALA A 76 -5.16 -5.77 -6.48
C ALA A 76 -5.01 -6.78 -5.33
N ILE A 77 -4.47 -7.97 -5.62
CA ILE A 77 -4.18 -9.01 -4.61
C ILE A 77 -2.90 -8.62 -3.86
N ALA A 78 -1.82 -8.37 -4.59
CA ALA A 78 -0.51 -8.05 -4.02
C ALA A 78 -0.58 -6.80 -3.14
N SER A 79 -1.28 -5.74 -3.56
CA SER A 79 -1.45 -4.52 -2.76
C SER A 79 -2.17 -4.76 -1.43
N ARG A 80 -3.18 -5.64 -1.41
CA ARG A 80 -3.98 -5.96 -0.21
C ARG A 80 -3.24 -6.95 0.69
N LEU A 81 -2.45 -7.84 0.11
CA LEU A 81 -1.63 -8.78 0.88
C LEU A 81 -0.48 -8.09 1.61
N PHE A 82 -0.04 -6.91 1.13
CA PHE A 82 0.98 -6.09 1.76
C PHE A 82 0.77 -5.92 3.27
N ASP A 83 -0.47 -5.71 3.69
CA ASP A 83 -0.85 -5.58 5.10
C ASP A 83 -2.01 -6.49 5.50
N ILE A 84 -2.21 -7.61 4.78
CA ILE A 84 -3.17 -8.68 5.12
C ILE A 84 -4.64 -8.16 5.13
N GLU A 85 -5.05 -7.38 4.14
CA GLU A 85 -6.41 -6.79 4.04
C GLU A 85 -7.50 -7.80 3.63
N PHE A 86 -7.64 -8.89 4.38
CA PHE A 86 -8.76 -9.84 4.25
C PHE A 86 -10.07 -9.26 4.81
N SER A 87 -11.20 -9.81 4.35
CA SER A 87 -12.57 -9.44 4.75
C SER A 87 -12.99 -8.04 4.29
N ALA A 88 -12.73 -6.99 5.07
CA ALA A 88 -13.26 -5.64 4.86
C ALA A 88 -12.80 -4.95 3.56
N CYS A 89 -11.86 -5.56 2.84
CA CYS A 89 -11.34 -5.08 1.55
C CYS A 89 -11.53 -6.10 0.42
N ASP A 90 -12.45 -7.04 0.61
CA ASP A 90 -12.88 -8.09 -0.33
C ASP A 90 -11.80 -9.12 -0.71
N LEU A 91 -10.63 -9.10 -0.05
CA LEU A 91 -9.66 -10.19 -0.21
C LEU A 91 -10.15 -11.44 0.53
N SER A 92 -10.25 -12.52 -0.24
CA SER A 92 -10.67 -13.85 0.21
C SER A 92 -9.55 -14.87 -0.02
N ILE A 93 -9.49 -15.92 0.80
CA ILE A 93 -8.60 -17.09 0.61
C ILE A 93 -8.69 -17.64 -0.82
N LEU A 94 -9.88 -17.67 -1.43
CA LEU A 94 -10.07 -18.21 -2.78
C LEU A 94 -9.42 -17.37 -3.91
N HIS A 95 -8.85 -16.19 -3.60
CA HIS A 95 -8.03 -15.43 -4.56
C HIS A 95 -6.61 -15.99 -4.71
N PHE A 96 -6.25 -17.03 -3.97
CA PHE A 96 -4.92 -17.62 -3.96
C PHE A 96 -4.87 -19.03 -4.58
N PRO A 97 -5.47 -19.27 -5.77
CA PRO A 97 -5.31 -20.57 -6.42
C PRO A 97 -3.85 -20.78 -6.80
N ARG A 98 -3.40 -22.04 -6.82
CA ARG A 98 -2.04 -22.33 -7.28
C ARG A 98 -1.89 -21.90 -8.73
N PHE A 99 -0.87 -21.11 -8.96
CA PHE A 99 -0.51 -20.60 -10.26
C PHE A 99 0.69 -21.36 -10.80
N ALA A 100 0.45 -22.24 -11.77
CA ALA A 100 1.50 -22.96 -12.48
C ALA A 100 2.17 -22.07 -13.53
N LEU A 101 3.46 -22.31 -13.80
CA LEU A 101 4.24 -21.58 -14.79
C LEU A 101 3.65 -21.68 -16.21
N ASP A 102 3.00 -22.80 -16.55
CA ASP A 102 2.40 -23.01 -17.87
C ASP A 102 1.22 -22.07 -18.13
N SER A 103 0.50 -21.68 -17.07
CA SER A 103 -0.62 -20.74 -17.12
C SER A 103 -0.19 -19.29 -17.42
N GLN A 104 1.12 -18.99 -17.40
CA GLN A 104 1.67 -17.67 -17.77
C GLN A 104 1.61 -17.46 -19.31
N LEU A 105 1.71 -18.55 -20.07
CA LEU A 105 1.68 -18.53 -21.53
C LEU A 105 0.29 -18.15 -22.06
N ASP A 106 -0.78 -18.64 -21.43
CA ASP A 106 -2.16 -18.35 -21.85
C ASP A 106 -2.58 -16.91 -21.53
N ARG A 107 -2.02 -16.31 -20.47
CA ARG A 107 -2.33 -14.91 -20.11
C ARG A 107 -1.64 -13.88 -20.98
N SER A 108 -0.44 -14.15 -21.48
CA SER A 108 0.23 -13.26 -22.43
C SER A 108 -0.61 -12.99 -23.69
N LYS A 109 -1.55 -13.89 -24.00
CA LYS A 109 -2.48 -13.80 -25.14
C LYS A 109 -3.77 -12.99 -24.83
N ALA A 110 -4.13 -12.77 -23.57
CA ALA A 110 -5.47 -12.32 -23.17
C ALA A 110 -5.65 -10.80 -22.93
N LYS A 111 -4.79 -9.92 -23.48
CA LYS A 111 -4.76 -8.46 -23.14
C LYS A 111 -4.66 -8.24 -21.62
N ALA A 112 -3.64 -8.85 -21.02
CA ALA A 112 -3.45 -8.92 -19.58
C ALA A 112 -3.41 -7.55 -18.89
N VAL A 113 -4.05 -7.49 -17.72
CA VAL A 113 -3.95 -6.42 -16.74
C VAL A 113 -2.50 -5.94 -16.64
N ASN A 114 -2.27 -4.62 -16.64
CA ASN A 114 -0.95 -4.07 -16.39
C ASN A 114 -0.51 -4.49 -14.99
N MET A 115 0.38 -5.48 -14.91
CA MET A 115 0.82 -6.08 -13.67
C MET A 115 1.56 -5.11 -12.77
N ARG A 116 1.95 -3.92 -13.23
CA ARG A 116 2.57 -2.84 -12.45
C ARG A 116 1.61 -1.72 -12.03
N ASN A 117 0.33 -1.80 -12.41
CA ASN A 117 -0.67 -0.79 -12.08
C ASN A 117 -1.34 -1.08 -10.73
N PHE A 118 -0.97 -0.33 -9.70
CA PHE A 118 -1.55 -0.43 -8.35
C PHE A 118 -2.63 0.61 -8.05
N SER A 119 -3.27 1.17 -9.10
CA SER A 119 -4.40 2.05 -8.90
C SER A 119 -5.50 1.35 -8.10
N SER A 120 -6.15 2.06 -7.18
CA SER A 120 -7.31 1.56 -6.44
C SER A 120 -8.50 1.17 -7.33
N LYS A 121 -8.48 1.59 -8.60
CA LYS A 121 -9.47 1.21 -9.63
C LYS A 121 -9.28 -0.21 -10.15
N VAL A 122 -8.14 -0.86 -9.88
CA VAL A 122 -7.91 -2.24 -10.30
C VAL A 122 -8.74 -3.15 -9.40
N ALA A 123 -9.80 -3.74 -9.98
CA ALA A 123 -10.67 -4.68 -9.28
C ALA A 123 -9.93 -5.97 -8.94
N LEU A 124 -10.41 -6.67 -7.91
CA LEU A 124 -9.96 -8.03 -7.63
C LEU A 124 -10.47 -8.98 -8.72
N PRO A 125 -9.72 -10.05 -9.03
CA PRO A 125 -10.24 -11.15 -9.85
C PRO A 125 -11.51 -11.73 -9.23
N GLU A 126 -12.44 -12.17 -10.08
CA GLU A 126 -13.66 -12.83 -9.61
C GLU A 126 -13.34 -14.16 -8.91
N LEU A 127 -14.13 -14.48 -7.89
CA LEU A 127 -14.02 -15.74 -7.19
C LEU A 127 -14.62 -16.88 -8.02
N PRO A 128 -14.16 -18.13 -7.85
CA PRO A 128 -14.76 -19.28 -8.51
C PRO A 128 -16.25 -19.42 -8.14
N ASP A 129 -17.13 -19.67 -9.12
CA ASP A 129 -18.57 -19.87 -8.86
C ASP A 129 -18.86 -21.17 -8.09
N LYS A 130 -18.05 -22.20 -8.35
CA LYS A 130 -18.23 -23.55 -7.79
C LYS A 130 -16.91 -24.12 -7.25
N PRO A 131 -16.32 -23.52 -6.20
CA PRO A 131 -15.11 -24.05 -5.59
C PRO A 131 -15.36 -25.42 -4.98
N MET A 132 -14.35 -26.27 -5.10
CA MET A 132 -14.21 -27.54 -4.40
C MET A 132 -13.42 -27.34 -3.10
N PHE A 133 -13.56 -28.26 -2.15
CA PHE A 133 -12.81 -28.19 -0.90
C PHE A 133 -11.28 -28.21 -1.11
N SER A 134 -10.81 -28.92 -2.13
CA SER A 134 -9.41 -28.91 -2.55
C SER A 134 -8.88 -27.52 -2.94
N ASP A 135 -9.74 -26.66 -3.48
CA ASP A 135 -9.34 -25.29 -3.85
C ASP A 135 -9.06 -24.45 -2.60
N LEU A 136 -9.82 -24.68 -1.52
CA LEU A 136 -9.61 -24.03 -0.23
C LEU A 136 -8.31 -24.49 0.42
N THR A 137 -8.07 -25.81 0.52
CA THR A 137 -6.86 -26.35 1.16
C THR A 137 -5.61 -26.02 0.35
N GLU A 138 -5.70 -26.02 -0.98
CA GLU A 138 -4.63 -25.57 -1.85
C GLU A 138 -4.32 -24.08 -1.63
N ALA A 139 -5.35 -23.22 -1.60
CA ALA A 139 -5.15 -21.78 -1.41
C ALA A 139 -4.51 -21.45 -0.06
N LEU A 140 -4.92 -22.14 1.00
CA LEU A 140 -4.29 -22.05 2.33
C LEU A 140 -2.81 -22.47 2.28
N SER A 141 -2.51 -23.56 1.57
CA SER A 141 -1.13 -24.05 1.38
C SER A 141 -0.26 -23.07 0.59
N VAL A 142 -0.81 -22.45 -0.45
CA VAL A 142 -0.16 -21.41 -1.26
C VAL A 142 0.13 -20.16 -0.43
N LEU A 143 -0.85 -19.69 0.35
CA LEU A 143 -0.68 -18.58 1.28
C LEU A 143 0.35 -18.86 2.35
N TYR A 144 0.37 -20.07 2.92
CA TYR A 144 1.41 -20.43 3.89
C TYR A 144 2.81 -20.45 3.26
N THR A 145 2.94 -20.94 2.03
CA THR A 145 4.22 -20.90 1.29
C THR A 145 4.72 -19.47 1.11
N PHE A 146 3.81 -18.54 0.81
CA PHE A 146 4.12 -17.11 0.74
C PHE A 146 4.51 -16.55 2.12
N ALA A 147 3.74 -16.88 3.16
CA ALA A 147 3.98 -16.40 4.53
C ALA A 147 5.37 -16.80 5.04
N LYS A 148 5.86 -17.99 4.71
CA LYS A 148 7.22 -18.45 5.07
C LYS A 148 8.32 -17.55 4.54
N GLU A 149 8.12 -16.95 3.38
CA GLU A 149 9.11 -16.08 2.75
C GLU A 149 8.99 -14.64 3.25
N PHE A 150 7.77 -14.10 3.27
CA PHE A 150 7.56 -12.66 3.42
C PHE A 150 7.16 -12.22 4.84
N PHE A 151 6.71 -13.12 5.71
CA PHE A 151 6.22 -12.74 7.04
C PHE A 151 7.12 -13.23 8.17
N ASN A 152 7.08 -12.51 9.29
CA ASN A 152 7.77 -12.91 10.51
C ASN A 152 7.15 -14.18 11.13
N GLU A 153 7.84 -14.72 12.13
CA GLU A 153 7.44 -15.97 12.78
C GLU A 153 6.03 -15.91 13.37
N GLU A 154 5.71 -14.87 14.14
CA GLU A 154 4.37 -14.71 14.75
C GLU A 154 3.25 -14.72 13.70
N THR A 155 3.45 -14.01 12.59
CA THR A 155 2.47 -13.98 11.50
C THR A 155 2.41 -15.32 10.78
N ARG A 156 3.55 -15.94 10.49
CA ARG A 156 3.65 -17.25 9.84
C ARG A 156 2.89 -18.32 10.62
N ASP A 157 2.95 -18.28 11.94
CA ASP A 157 2.27 -19.25 12.81
C ASP A 157 0.74 -19.18 12.69
N VAL A 158 0.17 -18.01 12.37
CA VAL A 158 -1.25 -17.87 12.05
C VAL A 158 -1.59 -18.60 10.75
N PHE A 159 -0.75 -18.43 9.71
CA PHE A 159 -0.99 -19.06 8.41
C PHE A 159 -0.76 -20.58 8.43
N VAL A 160 0.20 -21.09 9.20
CA VAL A 160 0.37 -22.55 9.36
C VAL A 160 -0.79 -23.15 10.13
N ALA A 161 -1.25 -22.51 11.21
CA ALA A 161 -2.41 -22.96 11.96
C ALA A 161 -3.68 -22.98 11.09
N ALA A 162 -3.86 -21.94 10.25
CA ALA A 162 -4.98 -21.90 9.31
C ALA A 162 -4.91 -23.02 8.26
N LYS A 163 -3.72 -23.29 7.69
CA LYS A 163 -3.51 -24.40 6.76
C LYS A 163 -3.82 -25.74 7.42
N ASP A 164 -3.22 -26.02 8.57
CA ASP A 164 -3.33 -27.32 9.24
C ASP A 164 -4.77 -27.56 9.72
N PHE A 165 -5.48 -26.51 10.17
CA PHE A 165 -6.91 -26.60 10.46
C PHE A 165 -7.74 -26.87 9.20
N GLY A 166 -7.41 -26.24 8.07
CA GLY A 166 -8.04 -26.51 6.79
C GLY A 166 -7.87 -27.97 6.35
N GLU A 167 -6.71 -28.57 6.58
CA GLU A 167 -6.46 -29.99 6.31
C GLU A 167 -7.27 -30.90 7.23
N GLN A 168 -7.39 -30.58 8.52
CA GLN A 168 -8.24 -31.33 9.46
C GLN A 168 -9.72 -31.32 9.08
N LEU A 169 -10.19 -30.28 8.39
CA LEU A 169 -11.57 -30.21 7.91
C LEU A 169 -11.86 -31.23 6.79
N GLU A 170 -10.83 -31.82 6.18
CA GLU A 170 -11.00 -32.86 5.14
C GLU A 170 -11.73 -34.10 5.69
N ASP A 171 -11.53 -34.42 6.96
CA ASP A 171 -12.17 -35.56 7.65
C ASP A 171 -13.70 -35.44 7.72
N PHE A 172 -14.25 -34.23 7.53
CA PHE A 172 -15.69 -33.95 7.57
C PHE A 172 -16.31 -33.87 6.16
N ALA A 173 -15.56 -34.19 5.12
CA ALA A 173 -16.07 -34.27 3.76
C ALA A 173 -17.26 -35.29 3.65
N PRO A 174 -18.15 -35.13 2.66
CA PRO A 174 -18.09 -34.19 1.53
C PRO A 174 -18.57 -32.78 1.87
N TRP A 175 -17.88 -31.79 1.31
CA TRP A 175 -18.26 -30.38 1.42
C TRP A 175 -18.95 -29.90 0.14
N SER A 176 -20.09 -29.23 0.28
CA SER A 176 -20.73 -28.53 -0.83
C SER A 176 -19.99 -27.24 -1.17
N SER A 177 -20.18 -26.76 -2.40
CA SER A 177 -19.54 -25.52 -2.86
C SER A 177 -19.97 -24.28 -2.06
N SER A 178 -21.21 -24.25 -1.56
CA SER A 178 -21.69 -23.19 -0.67
C SER A 178 -20.99 -23.22 0.69
N GLU A 179 -20.74 -24.42 1.25
CA GLU A 179 -19.99 -24.56 2.50
C GLU A 179 -18.52 -24.14 2.32
N VAL A 180 -17.90 -24.48 1.18
CA VAL A 180 -16.53 -24.03 0.86
C VAL A 180 -16.43 -22.51 0.81
N HIS A 181 -17.43 -21.81 0.24
CA HIS A 181 -17.49 -20.35 0.30
C HIS A 181 -17.59 -19.81 1.73
N ILE A 182 -18.44 -20.42 2.56
CA ILE A 182 -18.60 -20.02 3.97
C ILE A 182 -17.28 -20.23 4.73
N LEU A 183 -16.61 -21.36 4.53
CA LEU A 183 -15.31 -21.65 5.14
C LEU A 183 -14.25 -20.65 4.68
N ALA A 184 -14.15 -20.37 3.38
CA ALA A 184 -13.23 -19.37 2.84
C ALA A 184 -13.48 -17.98 3.44
N PHE A 185 -14.75 -17.59 3.57
CA PHE A 185 -15.14 -16.34 4.23
C PHE A 185 -14.75 -16.33 5.71
N TRP A 186 -14.96 -17.43 6.43
CA TRP A 186 -14.57 -17.57 7.83
C TRP A 186 -13.05 -17.43 8.01
N PHE A 187 -12.24 -18.18 7.26
CA PHE A 187 -10.78 -18.05 7.29
C PHE A 187 -10.32 -16.62 6.99
N SER A 188 -10.92 -15.99 5.98
CA SER A 188 -10.62 -14.60 5.62
C SER A 188 -10.91 -13.64 6.78
N ASN A 189 -12.02 -13.84 7.49
CA ASN A 189 -12.35 -13.01 8.66
C ASN A 189 -11.39 -13.22 9.83
N ILE A 190 -10.96 -14.45 10.10
CA ILE A 190 -9.99 -14.74 11.16
C ILE A 190 -8.65 -14.05 10.87
N ILE A 191 -8.15 -14.16 9.65
CA ILE A 191 -6.91 -13.50 9.23
C ILE A 191 -7.08 -11.97 9.23
N GLY A 192 -8.25 -11.46 8.82
CA GLY A 192 -8.59 -10.04 8.94
C GLY A 192 -8.63 -9.54 10.39
N ALA A 193 -9.13 -10.35 11.32
CA ALA A 193 -9.12 -10.04 12.76
C ALA A 193 -7.70 -10.00 13.32
N TYR A 194 -6.83 -10.93 12.89
CA TYR A 194 -5.40 -10.89 13.22
C TYR A 194 -4.75 -9.57 12.80
N ARG A 195 -5.00 -9.10 11.57
CA ARG A 195 -4.53 -7.78 11.11
C ARG A 195 -4.98 -6.65 12.05
N LEU A 196 -6.24 -6.63 12.47
CA LEU A 196 -6.76 -5.61 13.38
C LEU A 196 -6.06 -5.65 14.75
N ALA A 197 -5.75 -6.84 15.25
CA ALA A 197 -4.99 -7.02 16.48
C ALA A 197 -3.55 -6.46 16.34
N VAL A 198 -2.85 -6.78 15.24
CA VAL A 198 -1.52 -6.24 14.94
C VAL A 198 -1.55 -4.72 14.85
N ALA A 199 -2.51 -4.15 14.12
CA ALA A 199 -2.65 -2.70 14.00
C ALA A 199 -2.90 -2.02 15.35
N SER A 200 -3.68 -2.66 16.23
CA SER A 200 -3.96 -2.16 17.57
C SER A 200 -2.72 -2.21 18.46
N ARG A 201 -1.95 -3.31 18.41
CA ARG A 201 -0.66 -3.44 19.11
C ARG A 201 0.35 -2.40 18.63
N ALA A 202 0.48 -2.20 17.32
CA ALA A 202 1.40 -1.21 16.76
C ALA A 202 1.09 0.21 17.25
N ARG A 203 -0.19 0.59 17.32
CA ARG A 203 -0.62 1.89 17.87
C ARG A 203 -0.36 2.01 19.37
N ALA A 204 -0.59 0.94 20.13
CA ALA A 204 -0.30 0.92 21.56
C ALA A 204 1.21 1.10 21.83
N ASN A 205 2.07 0.43 21.07
CA ASN A 205 3.53 0.57 21.19
C ASN A 205 4.00 2.00 20.90
N GLN A 206 3.38 2.68 19.92
CA GLN A 206 3.66 4.09 19.64
C GLN A 206 3.19 5.03 20.77
N ALA A 207 2.05 4.73 21.41
CA ALA A 207 1.51 5.52 22.51
C ALA A 207 2.30 5.33 23.82
N SER A 208 2.84 4.13 24.05
CA SER A 208 3.59 3.79 25.26
C SER A 208 5.04 4.30 25.26
N GLY A 209 5.54 4.89 24.17
CA GLY A 209 6.87 5.52 24.14
C GLY A 209 8.05 4.59 24.38
N THR A 210 7.85 3.26 24.34
CA THR A 210 8.93 2.28 24.44
C THR A 210 9.69 2.23 23.12
N ASN A 211 10.52 3.24 22.87
CA ASN A 211 11.60 3.14 21.91
C ASN A 211 12.61 2.12 22.43
N GLY A 212 12.36 0.83 22.18
CA GLY A 212 13.44 -0.13 22.00
C GLY A 212 14.33 0.34 20.84
N PRO A 213 15.64 0.04 20.87
CA PRO A 213 16.61 0.69 19.99
C PRO A 213 16.20 0.46 18.54
N SER A 214 15.92 1.56 17.83
CA SER A 214 15.95 1.55 16.37
C SER A 214 17.28 0.95 15.93
N PRO A 215 17.34 0.14 14.85
CA PRO A 215 18.61 -0.28 14.30
C PRO A 215 19.37 0.99 13.94
N THR A 216 20.40 1.29 14.72
CA THR A 216 21.36 2.33 14.42
C THR A 216 21.89 2.00 13.04
N ARG A 217 21.56 2.84 12.06
CA ARG A 217 22.34 2.92 10.82
C ARG A 217 23.76 3.28 11.24
N ASP A 218 24.60 2.26 11.37
CA ASP A 218 26.04 2.41 11.43
C ASP A 218 26.48 3.14 10.17
N SER A 219 26.61 4.46 10.29
CA SER A 219 27.40 5.25 9.37
C SER A 219 28.82 5.27 9.93
N THR A 220 29.59 4.25 9.57
CA THR A 220 31.05 4.33 9.59
C THR A 220 31.47 5.45 8.63
N ARG A 221 31.58 6.65 9.20
CA ARG A 221 32.12 7.83 8.53
C ARG A 221 33.64 7.74 8.59
N ALA A 222 34.22 6.95 7.69
CA ALA A 222 35.63 7.08 7.35
C ALA A 222 35.81 8.31 6.46
N VAL A 223 36.60 9.24 6.97
CA VAL A 223 36.99 10.51 6.36
C VAL A 223 37.65 10.26 5.01
N HIS A 224 37.05 10.76 3.92
CA HIS A 224 37.79 11.11 2.70
C HIS A 224 37.53 12.58 2.36
N LYS A 225 38.64 13.26 2.09
CA LYS A 225 38.83 14.69 1.96
C LYS A 225 38.80 15.04 0.47
N GLY A 226 38.24 16.20 0.13
CA GLY A 226 38.16 16.74 -1.22
C GLY A 226 36.70 16.79 -1.68
N GLY A 227 36.11 17.90 -2.10
CA GLY A 227 36.68 19.14 -2.60
C GLY A 227 35.75 19.57 -3.74
N ASN A 228 35.20 20.76 -3.59
CA ASN A 228 34.61 21.62 -4.62
C ASN A 228 33.11 21.51 -5.02
N ASP A 229 32.54 22.71 -4.94
CA ASP A 229 31.58 23.38 -5.81
C ASP A 229 30.08 23.24 -5.57
N ALA A 230 29.56 24.37 -5.09
CA ALA A 230 28.18 24.71 -4.84
C ALA A 230 27.33 24.73 -6.13
N VAL A 231 26.13 24.17 -6.06
CA VAL A 231 24.92 24.88 -6.52
C VAL A 231 23.78 24.55 -5.54
N ALA A 232 23.37 25.56 -4.79
CA ALA A 232 22.23 25.52 -3.90
C ALA A 232 20.93 25.30 -4.69
N ARG A 233 20.22 24.21 -4.39
CA ARG A 233 18.77 24.12 -4.62
C ARG A 233 18.10 23.87 -3.27
N GLN A 234 17.56 24.96 -2.70
CA GLN A 234 16.71 24.93 -1.51
C GLN A 234 15.46 24.09 -1.81
N GLY A 235 15.54 22.80 -1.53
CA GLY A 235 14.36 21.94 -1.40
C GLY A 235 13.69 22.24 -0.06
N VAL A 236 12.54 22.91 -0.11
CA VAL A 236 11.66 23.14 1.04
C VAL A 236 11.38 21.79 1.70
N LYS A 237 11.96 21.60 2.90
CA LYS A 237 11.72 20.43 3.76
C LYS A 237 10.21 20.36 4.02
N ARG A 238 9.54 19.31 3.52
CA ARG A 238 8.17 18.98 3.89
C ARG A 238 8.17 18.66 5.39
N ARG A 239 7.76 19.63 6.20
CA ARG A 239 7.53 19.44 7.63
C ARG A 239 6.32 18.51 7.78
N ASP A 240 6.49 17.42 8.53
CA ASP A 240 5.37 16.64 9.07
C ASP A 240 4.47 17.57 9.88
N ARG A 241 3.39 18.05 9.25
CA ARG A 241 2.47 19.03 9.82
C ARG A 241 1.44 18.33 10.69
N LYS A 242 1.86 17.85 11.87
CA LYS A 242 0.93 17.86 13.01
C LYS A 242 0.57 19.32 13.28
N VAL A 243 -0.71 19.61 13.47
CA VAL A 243 -1.16 20.96 13.85
C VAL A 243 -0.51 21.28 15.20
N PRO A 244 0.27 22.37 15.32
CA PRO A 244 0.89 22.76 16.59
C PRO A 244 -0.18 22.92 17.68
N GLN A 245 0.17 22.56 18.92
CA GLN A 245 -0.78 22.57 20.04
C GLN A 245 -1.32 23.98 20.32
N GLU A 246 -0.51 24.99 20.08
CA GLU A 246 -0.85 26.41 20.23
C GLU A 246 -1.93 26.83 19.22
N ILE A 247 -1.91 26.23 18.02
CA ILE A 247 -2.93 26.44 17.00
C ILE A 247 -4.18 25.65 17.35
N SER A 248 -4.06 24.37 17.73
CA SER A 248 -5.21 23.52 18.06
C SER A 248 -6.02 24.05 19.25
N ALA A 249 -5.37 24.68 20.22
CA ALA A 249 -6.03 25.34 21.36
C ALA A 249 -6.95 26.50 20.95
N GLN A 250 -6.63 27.19 19.84
CA GLN A 250 -7.39 28.34 19.33
C GLN A 250 -8.46 27.95 18.31
N VAL A 251 -8.54 26.69 17.91
CA VAL A 251 -9.54 26.24 16.92
C VAL A 251 -10.94 26.28 17.54
N PRO A 252 -11.93 26.94 16.90
CA PRO A 252 -13.31 26.96 17.36
C PRO A 252 -13.87 25.55 17.60
N LYS A 253 -14.73 25.42 18.60
CA LYS A 253 -15.37 24.14 18.97
C LYS A 253 -16.89 24.26 18.91
N LYS A 254 -17.55 23.21 18.44
CA LYS A 254 -19.00 23.05 18.47
C LYS A 254 -19.33 21.64 18.97
N ASP A 255 -20.18 21.53 19.98
CA ASP A 255 -20.56 20.26 20.61
C ASP A 255 -19.35 19.39 21.03
N GLY A 256 -18.34 20.04 21.62
CA GLY A 256 -17.11 19.36 22.06
C GLY A 256 -16.13 18.98 20.93
N ARG A 257 -16.47 19.20 19.66
CA ARG A 257 -15.63 18.88 18.50
C ARG A 257 -14.97 20.13 17.91
N GLN A 258 -13.72 20.02 17.50
CA GLN A 258 -12.97 21.12 16.87
C GLN A 258 -13.36 21.29 15.40
N LEU A 259 -13.28 22.53 14.90
CA LEU A 259 -13.44 22.82 13.48
C LEU A 259 -12.37 22.07 12.66
N CYS A 260 -12.79 21.33 11.64
CA CYS A 260 -11.87 20.71 10.71
C CYS A 260 -11.16 21.77 9.85
N LEU A 261 -9.84 21.94 10.04
CA LEU A 261 -9.04 22.94 9.31
C LEU A 261 -9.01 22.71 7.79
N ARG A 262 -9.16 21.45 7.34
CA ARG A 262 -9.31 21.13 5.90
C ARG A 262 -10.68 21.52 5.35
N TYR A 263 -11.73 21.43 6.15
CA TYR A 263 -13.05 21.92 5.76
C TYR A 263 -13.08 23.44 5.68
N ALA A 264 -12.39 24.10 6.61
CA ALA A 264 -12.22 25.56 6.65
C ALA A 264 -11.22 26.09 5.62
N SER A 265 -10.59 25.24 4.82
CA SER A 265 -9.64 25.62 3.78
C SER A 265 -10.18 25.45 2.37
N VAL A 266 -9.49 26.06 1.40
CA VAL A 266 -9.80 25.91 -0.03
C VAL A 266 -9.57 24.46 -0.51
N GLN A 267 -8.69 23.69 0.16
CA GLN A 267 -8.44 22.29 -0.19
C GLN A 267 -9.64 21.37 0.07
N GLY A 268 -10.55 21.75 0.98
CA GLY A 268 -11.71 20.94 1.33
C GLY A 268 -11.38 19.68 2.14
N CYS A 269 -12.41 19.15 2.79
CA CYS A 269 -12.33 17.88 3.51
C CYS A 269 -12.84 16.73 2.64
N SER A 270 -12.22 15.56 2.74
CA SER A 270 -12.59 14.34 1.98
C SER A 270 -13.80 13.60 2.54
N SER A 271 -14.33 14.01 3.69
CA SER A 271 -15.55 13.41 4.26
C SER A 271 -16.78 13.75 3.40
N LYS A 272 -17.65 12.76 3.19
CA LYS A 272 -18.94 12.93 2.51
C LYS A 272 -20.02 13.54 3.41
N SER A 273 -19.78 13.65 4.71
CA SER A 273 -20.75 14.22 5.67
C SER A 273 -20.67 15.75 5.68
N LYS A 274 -21.83 16.41 5.70
CA LYS A 274 -21.90 17.88 5.77
C LYS A 274 -21.44 18.46 7.10
N ASP A 275 -21.59 17.68 8.17
CA ASP A 275 -21.41 18.06 9.59
C ASP A 275 -20.22 17.34 10.27
N ARG A 276 -19.69 16.27 9.66
CA ARG A 276 -18.65 15.42 10.27
C ARG A 276 -17.41 15.27 9.41
N CYS A 277 -16.26 15.33 10.05
CA CYS A 277 -14.99 14.90 9.46
C CYS A 277 -14.84 13.37 9.55
N LEU A 278 -13.86 12.80 8.84
CA LEU A 278 -13.45 11.40 9.02
C LEU A 278 -12.82 11.15 10.41
N GLN A 279 -12.34 12.21 11.06
CA GLN A 279 -11.85 12.18 12.44
C GLN A 279 -12.98 12.54 13.40
N SER A 280 -13.28 11.67 14.36
CA SER A 280 -14.44 11.80 15.27
C SER A 280 -14.41 13.07 16.14
N PHE A 281 -13.22 13.58 16.47
CA PHE A 281 -13.04 14.81 17.26
C PHE A 281 -13.16 16.09 16.42
N LEU A 282 -13.31 15.99 15.09
CA LEU A 282 -13.43 17.12 14.17
C LEU A 282 -14.84 17.21 13.57
N ALA A 283 -15.35 18.44 13.44
CA ALA A 283 -16.66 18.73 12.88
C ALA A 283 -16.56 19.73 11.72
N HIS A 284 -17.57 19.71 10.86
CA HIS A 284 -17.78 20.69 9.81
C HIS A 284 -18.86 21.66 10.26
N PHE A 285 -18.49 22.93 10.41
CA PHE A 285 -19.42 24.01 10.73
C PHE A 285 -18.80 25.34 10.31
N GLU A 286 -19.62 26.36 10.14
CA GLU A 286 -19.16 27.72 9.86
C GLU A 286 -18.98 28.45 11.20
N PRO A 287 -17.75 28.81 11.60
CA PRO A 287 -17.54 29.56 12.83
C PRO A 287 -17.98 31.02 12.64
N ALA A 288 -18.53 31.65 13.68
CA ALA A 288 -18.86 33.08 13.66
C ALA A 288 -17.61 33.95 13.44
N GLU A 289 -16.47 33.52 14.01
CA GLU A 289 -15.19 34.18 13.85
C GLU A 289 -14.07 33.13 13.85
N LEU A 290 -13.06 33.32 12.99
CA LEU A 290 -11.90 32.44 12.92
C LEU A 290 -10.66 33.21 13.39
N PRO A 291 -10.01 32.81 14.50
CA PRO A 291 -8.83 33.51 15.00
C PRO A 291 -7.72 33.62 13.96
N GLU A 292 -7.07 34.79 13.88
CA GLU A 292 -6.08 35.08 12.84
C GLU A 292 -4.90 34.10 12.85
N ALA A 293 -4.47 33.61 14.02
CA ALA A 293 -3.43 32.59 14.12
C ALA A 293 -3.83 31.28 13.41
N VAL A 294 -5.10 30.88 13.52
CA VAL A 294 -5.65 29.69 12.85
C VAL A 294 -5.83 29.96 11.35
N ALA A 295 -6.30 31.16 10.98
CA ALA A 295 -6.43 31.57 9.58
C ALA A 295 -5.07 31.62 8.86
N ALA A 296 -4.04 32.19 9.50
CA ALA A 296 -2.67 32.23 9.01
C ALA A 296 -2.09 30.82 8.84
N TYR A 297 -2.32 29.94 9.83
CA TYR A 297 -1.91 28.54 9.72
C TYR A 297 -2.61 27.82 8.56
N ILE A 298 -3.91 28.05 8.35
CA ILE A 298 -4.66 27.50 7.22
C ILE A 298 -4.13 28.02 5.88
N ARG A 299 -3.79 29.30 5.78
CA ARG A 299 -3.19 29.89 4.57
C ARG A 299 -1.84 29.25 4.24
N ASP A 300 -0.94 29.20 5.22
CA ASP A 300 0.39 28.62 5.06
C ASP A 300 0.33 27.10 4.80
N THR A 301 -0.63 26.41 5.42
CA THR A 301 -0.66 24.95 5.45
C THR A 301 -1.58 24.30 4.44
N TYR A 302 -2.77 24.87 4.25
CA TYR A 302 -3.85 24.30 3.46
C TYR A 302 -4.27 25.18 2.29
N GLY A 303 -3.43 26.14 1.89
CA GLY A 303 -3.55 26.87 0.62
C GLY A 303 -4.62 27.95 0.58
N GLY A 304 -5.16 28.37 1.72
CA GLY A 304 -6.15 29.46 1.81
C GLY A 304 -7.33 29.10 2.69
N VAL A 305 -7.96 30.13 3.29
CA VAL A 305 -9.18 29.98 4.10
C VAL A 305 -10.40 30.06 3.18
N ARG A 306 -11.37 29.17 3.39
CA ARG A 306 -12.64 29.17 2.67
C ARG A 306 -13.48 30.37 3.12
N THR A 307 -14.16 31.04 2.18
CA THR A 307 -15.16 32.06 2.52
C THR A 307 -16.40 31.39 3.11
N PHE A 308 -16.69 31.66 4.37
CA PHE A 308 -17.98 31.34 4.99
C PHE A 308 -19.01 32.40 4.57
N ALA A 309 -20.24 32.00 4.31
CA ALA A 309 -21.28 32.97 3.97
C ALA A 309 -21.55 33.85 5.20
N LYS A 310 -21.52 35.18 5.04
CA LYS A 310 -22.03 36.07 6.09
C LYS A 310 -23.53 35.83 6.19
N GLN A 311 -24.00 35.43 7.37
CA GLN A 311 -25.42 35.55 7.70
C GLN A 311 -25.68 37.04 7.93
N GLU A 312 -26.54 37.63 7.09
CA GLU A 312 -27.16 38.93 7.34
C GLU A 312 -28.09 38.88 8.56
#